data_AF-A0A1F9XNS9-F1
#
_entry.id   AF-A0A1F9XNS9-F1
#
_cell.length_a   1.000
_cell.length_b   1.000
_cell.length_c   1.000
_cell.angle_alpha   90.00
_cell.angle_beta   90.00
_cell.angle_gamma   90.00
#
_symmetry.space_group_name_H-M   'P 1'
#
loop_
_entity.id
_entity.type
_entity.pdbx_description
1 polymer ?
#
loop_
_entity_poly.entity_id
_entity_poly.type
_entity_poly.pdbx_seq_one_letter_code
_entity_poly.pdbx_strand_id
1 'polypeptide(L)'
;MDADRIAPAKALKKQSLTEHAFVPGAGMADLREDLVRSVAEKFRPGLDAKQGLIDLRLAEPRNGDVRLSFAPLLLFAKDPDF
;
A
#
# COMPACT_ATOMS: atom_id res chain seq x y z
N MET A 1 -20.52 12.41 26.47
CA MET A 1 -19.11 12.78 26.17
C MET A 1 -18.48 11.74 25.23
N ASP A 2 -19.26 11.24 24.25
CA ASP A 2 -18.87 10.05 23.47
C ASP A 2 -18.88 10.30 21.95
N ALA A 3 -19.52 11.38 21.49
CA ALA A 3 -19.56 11.72 20.07
C ALA A 3 -18.17 12.07 19.50
N ASP A 4 -17.34 12.78 20.28
CA ASP A 4 -15.99 13.20 19.88
C ASP A 4 -14.98 12.05 19.76
N ARG A 5 -15.22 10.91 20.42
CA ARG A 5 -14.36 9.71 20.27
C ARG A 5 -14.79 8.81 19.12
N ILE A 6 -16.06 8.87 18.74
CA ILE A 6 -16.64 8.03 17.69
C ILE A 6 -16.34 8.57 16.29
N ALA A 7 -16.31 9.89 16.10
CA ALA A 7 -16.04 10.48 14.79
C ALA A 7 -14.60 10.18 14.26
N PRO A 8 -13.52 10.32 15.06
CA PRO A 8 -12.17 9.95 14.63
C PRO A 8 -12.03 8.45 14.35
N ALA A 9 -12.65 7.59 15.16
CA ALA A 9 -12.62 6.15 14.95
C ALA A 9 -13.35 5.73 13.66
N LYS A 10 -14.46 6.40 13.32
CA LYS A 10 -15.17 6.20 12.05
C LYS A 10 -14.36 6.68 10.86
N ALA A 11 -13.69 7.82 10.99
CA ALA A 11 -12.80 8.35 9.94
C ALA A 11 -11.61 7.43 9.70
N LEU A 12 -10.95 6.96 10.76
CA LEU A 12 -9.82 6.03 10.71
C LEU A 12 -10.22 4.70 10.06
N LYS A 13 -11.41 4.17 10.39
CA LYS A 13 -11.94 2.97 9.73
C LYS A 13 -12.19 3.17 8.24
N LYS A 14 -12.77 4.31 7.84
CA LYS A 14 -13.00 4.64 6.43
C LYS A 14 -11.68 4.78 5.68
N GLN A 15 -10.71 5.48 6.27
CA GLN A 15 -9.37 5.64 5.71
C GLN A 15 -8.67 4.29 5.52
N SER A 16 -8.70 3.41 6.52
CA SER A 16 -8.16 2.04 6.41
C SER A 16 -8.86 1.23 5.31
N LEU A 17 -10.19 1.33 5.20
CA LEU A 17 -10.97 0.71 4.11
C LEU A 17 -10.54 1.23 2.73
N THR A 18 -10.24 2.52 2.61
CA THR A 18 -9.73 3.13 1.38
C THR A 18 -8.29 2.69 1.10
N GLU A 19 -7.41 2.65 2.11
CA GLU A 19 -6.01 2.26 2.00
C GLU A 19 -5.82 0.78 1.59
N HIS A 20 -6.76 -0.08 1.99
CA HIS A 20 -6.82 -1.49 1.59
C HIS A 20 -7.64 -1.73 0.31
N ALA A 21 -8.32 -0.71 -0.23
CA ALA A 21 -8.99 -0.84 -1.51
C ALA A 21 -7.96 -0.99 -2.63
N PHE A 22 -8.15 -2.00 -3.47
CA PHE A 22 -7.25 -2.26 -4.57
C PHE A 22 -7.57 -1.38 -5.78
N VAL A 23 -6.57 -0.63 -6.24
CA VAL A 23 -6.72 0.25 -7.41
C VAL A 23 -6.66 -0.57 -8.70
N PRO A 24 -7.67 -0.49 -9.58
CA PRO A 24 -7.62 -1.14 -10.88
C PRO A 24 -6.49 -0.58 -11.75
N GLY A 25 -5.71 -1.47 -12.39
CA GLY A 25 -4.65 -1.08 -13.33
C GLY A 25 -3.33 -0.67 -12.68
N ALA A 26 -3.32 -0.36 -11.39
CA ALA A 26 -2.10 -0.05 -10.65
C ALA A 26 -1.22 -1.29 -10.42
N GLY A 27 0.06 -1.18 -10.74
CA GLY A 27 1.06 -2.22 -10.63
C GLY A 27 2.44 -1.70 -10.28
N MET A 28 3.44 -2.58 -10.26
CA MET A 28 4.82 -2.22 -9.87
C MET A 28 5.42 -1.08 -10.70
N ALA A 29 5.00 -0.94 -11.96
CA ALA A 29 5.47 0.11 -12.86
C ALA A 29 5.09 1.53 -12.41
N ASP A 30 4.08 1.68 -11.55
CA ASP A 30 3.62 2.97 -11.02
C ASP A 30 4.44 3.42 -9.81
N LEU A 31 5.26 2.54 -9.25
CA LEU A 31 6.02 2.77 -8.02
C LEU A 31 7.50 3.09 -8.28
N ARG A 32 8.08 3.91 -7.41
CA ARG A 32 9.53 4.12 -7.30
C ARG A 32 10.18 2.86 -6.70
N GLU A 33 10.61 1.95 -7.57
CA GLU A 33 11.10 0.62 -7.16
C GLU A 33 12.32 0.68 -6.23
N ASP A 34 13.20 1.67 -6.40
CA ASP A 34 14.35 1.92 -5.53
C ASP A 34 13.93 2.22 -4.08
N LEU A 35 12.88 3.01 -3.91
CA LEU A 35 12.31 3.31 -2.60
C LEU A 35 11.59 2.10 -1.99
N VAL A 36 10.81 1.37 -2.80
CA VAL A 36 10.15 0.13 -2.37
C VAL A 36 11.19 -0.88 -1.90
N ARG A 37 12.28 -1.07 -2.65
CA ARG A 37 13.38 -1.97 -2.30
C ARG A 37 14.04 -1.57 -1.00
N SER A 38 14.31 -0.28 -0.81
CA SER A 38 14.93 0.24 0.43
C SER A 38 14.05 -0.01 1.66
N VAL A 39 12.74 0.15 1.53
CA VAL A 39 11.79 -0.13 2.61
C VAL A 39 11.64 -1.64 2.84
N ALA A 40 11.49 -2.43 1.77
CA ALA A 40 11.39 -3.88 1.85
C ALA A 40 12.62 -4.46 2.55
N GLU A 41 13.84 -4.06 2.18
CA GLU A 41 15.06 -4.54 2.82
C GLU A 41 15.11 -4.19 4.31
N LYS A 42 14.61 -3.02 4.70
CA LYS A 42 14.59 -2.58 6.11
C LYS A 42 13.63 -3.41 6.97
N PHE A 43 12.46 -3.75 6.44
CA PHE A 43 11.41 -4.42 7.23
C PHE A 43 11.34 -5.93 7.01
N ARG A 44 11.82 -6.41 5.86
CA ARG A 44 11.78 -7.78 5.36
C ARG A 44 13.05 -8.10 4.55
N PRO A 45 14.22 -8.13 5.21
CA PRO A 45 15.50 -8.34 4.54
C PRO A 45 15.53 -9.66 3.75
N GLY A 46 16.13 -9.62 2.57
CA GLY A 46 16.28 -10.78 1.70
C GLY A 46 15.04 -11.14 0.86
N LEU A 47 13.94 -10.39 0.98
CA LEU A 47 12.82 -10.47 0.03
C LEU A 47 13.02 -9.48 -1.11
N ASP A 48 12.61 -9.86 -2.31
CA ASP A 48 12.52 -8.90 -3.41
C ASP A 48 11.40 -7.85 -3.13
N ALA A 49 11.45 -6.73 -3.85
CA ALA A 49 10.54 -5.61 -3.64
C ALA A 49 9.05 -6.01 -3.72
N LYS A 50 8.69 -6.89 -4.66
CA LYS A 50 7.32 -7.34 -4.87
C LYS A 50 6.85 -8.23 -3.72
N GLN A 51 7.70 -9.17 -3.31
CA GLN A 51 7.42 -10.07 -2.18
C GLN A 51 7.38 -9.31 -0.85
N GLY A 52 8.21 -8.27 -0.69
CA GLY A 52 8.16 -7.35 0.43
C GLY A 52 6.83 -6.60 0.53
N LEU A 53 6.30 -6.10 -0.60
CA LEU A 53 4.97 -5.45 -0.61
C LEU A 53 3.84 -6.42 -0.26
N ILE A 54 3.91 -7.66 -0.73
CA ILE A 54 2.92 -8.69 -0.39
C ILE A 54 2.94 -8.98 1.12
N ASP A 55 4.13 -9.18 1.69
CA ASP A 55 4.26 -9.51 3.12
C ASP A 55 3.84 -8.34 4.03
N LEU A 56 4.07 -7.11 3.57
CA LEU A 56 3.59 -5.89 4.23
C LEU A 56 2.08 -5.62 4.00
N ARG A 57 1.37 -6.51 3.29
CA ARG A 57 -0.06 -6.38 2.92
C ARG A 57 -0.38 -5.11 2.14
N LEU A 58 0.57 -4.64 1.36
CA LEU A 58 0.43 -3.51 0.43
C LEU A 58 0.05 -3.98 -0.97
N ALA A 59 0.26 -5.25 -1.27
CA ALA A 59 -0.05 -5.85 -2.57
C ALA A 59 -0.63 -7.26 -2.41
N GLU A 60 -1.43 -7.69 -3.37
CA GLU A 60 -1.90 -9.08 -3.50
C GLU A 60 -1.40 -9.70 -4.81
N PRO A 61 -1.01 -10.99 -4.81
CA PRO A 61 -0.66 -11.69 -6.04
C PRO A 61 -1.85 -11.77 -7.01
N ARG A 62 -1.62 -11.50 -8.30
CA ARG A 62 -2.64 -11.66 -9.36
C ARG A 62 -2.00 -12.08 -10.67
N ASN A 63 -2.31 -13.28 -11.14
CA ASN A 63 -1.89 -13.81 -12.46
C ASN A 63 -0.39 -13.59 -12.78
N GLY A 64 0.50 -13.89 -11.84
CA GLY A 64 1.95 -13.71 -12.02
C GLY A 64 2.45 -12.28 -11.77
N ASP A 65 1.56 -11.31 -11.59
CA ASP A 65 1.88 -9.95 -11.16
C ASP A 65 1.33 -9.66 -9.74
N VAL A 66 1.24 -8.39 -9.37
CA VAL A 66 0.57 -7.91 -8.15
C VAL A 66 -0.51 -6.89 -8.46
N ARG A 67 -1.53 -6.88 -7.61
CA ARG A 67 -2.51 -5.81 -7.52
C ARG A 67 -2.18 -4.97 -6.28
N LEU A 68 -2.03 -3.67 -6.45
CA LEU A 68 -1.69 -2.76 -5.36
C LEU A 68 -2.94 -2.29 -4.62
N SER A 69 -2.85 -2.22 -3.29
CA SER A 69 -3.79 -1.43 -2.51
C SER A 69 -3.50 0.07 -2.68
N PHE A 70 -4.29 0.95 -2.09
CA PHE A 70 -4.05 2.39 -2.19
C PHE A 70 -2.82 2.85 -1.39
N ALA A 71 -2.51 2.17 -0.28
CA ALA A 71 -1.35 2.48 0.57
C ALA A 71 0.01 2.54 -0.16
N PRO A 72 0.45 1.54 -0.96
CA PRO A 72 1.72 1.63 -1.68
C PRO A 72 1.75 2.77 -2.71
N LEU A 73 0.61 3.17 -3.27
CA LEU A 73 0.56 4.32 -4.18
C LEU A 73 0.83 5.62 -3.43
N LEU A 74 0.20 5.82 -2.28
CA LEU A 74 0.45 7.00 -1.44
C LEU A 74 1.92 7.09 -0.98
N LEU A 75 2.54 5.95 -0.68
CA LEU A 75 3.90 5.90 -0.15
C LEU A 75 4.97 5.96 -1.24
N PHE A 76 4.73 5.34 -2.38
CA PHE A 76 5.78 5.02 -3.35
C PHE A 76 5.46 5.41 -4.79
N ALA A 77 4.30 6.00 -5.11
CA ALA A 77 4.00 6.38 -6.49
C ALA A 77 5.06 7.33 -7.06
N LYS A 78 5.37 7.14 -8.35
CA LYS A 78 6.24 8.04 -9.11
C LYS A 78 5.61 9.42 -9.24
N ASP A 79 4.31 9.44 -9.47
CA ASP A 79 3.48 10.62 -9.62
C ASP A 79 2.47 10.70 -8.46
N PRO A 80 2.46 11.77 -7.67
CA PRO A 80 1.52 11.94 -6.56
C PRO A 80 0.07 12.25 -6.99
N ASP A 81 -0.20 12.56 -8.27
CA ASP A 81 -1.54 12.98 -8.75
C ASP A 81 -2.42 11.81 -9.26
N PHE A 82 -2.22 10.61 -8.72
CA PHE A 82 -2.92 9.36 -9.11
C PHE A 82 -4.43 9.35 -8.82
#